data_AF-A0AAV9QVF6-F1
#
_entry.id   AF-A0AAV9QVF6-F1
#
_cell.length_a   1.000
_cell.length_b   1.000
_cell.length_c   1.000
_cell.angle_alpha   90.00
_cell.angle_beta   90.00
_cell.angle_gamma   90.00
#
_symmetry.space_group_name_H-M   'P 1'
#
loop_
_entity.id
_entity.type
_entity.pdbx_description
1 polymer ?
#
loop_
_entity_poly.entity_id
_entity_poly.type
_entity_poly.pdbx_seq_one_letter_code
_entity_poly.pdbx_strand_id
1 'polypeptide(L)'
;MLTKKQEYLEKRIEQEIAIAKKHGTKNKKAALQALKRKKRLEQQLTQIDGTLSTIEFQREALENSHTNTEVLKNMGFAAKAMKQVHQNMDIDKIDDLMQDITEQQDVAREISEAISGPFGEQFDEDELLAELEELEQEDMEESMKSMGGLPSVPSSKLPSSHPSQRAKTKKRAEDDDDINMLASWAT
;
A
#
# COMPACT_ATOMS: atom_id res chain seq x y z
N MET A 1 -22.74 -7.69 -11.84
CA MET A 1 -22.64 -8.82 -12.79
C MET A 1 -21.19 -9.22 -13.06
N LEU A 2 -20.28 -8.26 -13.25
CA LEU A 2 -18.85 -8.55 -13.48
C LEU A 2 -18.17 -9.20 -12.27
N THR A 3 -18.45 -8.75 -11.04
CA THR A 3 -17.98 -9.39 -9.80
C THR A 3 -18.37 -10.88 -9.70
N LYS A 4 -19.65 -11.21 -9.92
CA LYS A 4 -20.12 -12.60 -9.97
C LYS A 4 -19.42 -13.43 -11.07
N LYS A 5 -19.04 -12.80 -12.18
CA LYS A 5 -18.30 -13.45 -13.27
C LYS A 5 -16.83 -13.67 -12.91
N GLN A 6 -16.22 -12.73 -12.18
CA GLN A 6 -14.88 -12.85 -11.60
C GLN A 6 -14.81 -14.06 -10.65
N GLU A 7 -15.70 -14.11 -9.64
CA GLU A 7 -15.79 -15.23 -8.69
C GLU A 7 -16.01 -16.59 -9.39
N TYR A 8 -16.81 -16.61 -10.46
CA TYR A 8 -17.03 -17.81 -11.25
C TYR A 8 -15.76 -18.27 -11.98
N LEU A 9 -15.00 -17.33 -12.55
CA LEU A 9 -13.74 -17.64 -13.24
C LEU A 9 -12.67 -18.11 -12.25
N GLU A 10 -12.56 -17.48 -11.09
CA GLU A 10 -11.66 -17.89 -10.00
C GLU A 10 -11.93 -19.32 -9.56
N LYS A 11 -13.20 -19.65 -9.25
CA LYS A 11 -13.61 -21.02 -8.90
C LYS A 11 -13.29 -22.03 -10.01
N ARG A 12 -13.45 -21.65 -11.28
CA ARG A 12 -13.07 -22.52 -12.42
C ARG A 12 -11.56 -22.71 -12.55
N ILE A 13 -10.78 -21.67 -12.28
CA ILE A 13 -9.31 -21.74 -12.27
C ILE A 13 -8.85 -22.73 -11.20
N GLU A 14 -9.40 -22.65 -9.99
CA GLU A 14 -9.12 -23.59 -8.90
C GLU A 14 -9.43 -25.03 -9.27
N GLN A 15 -10.58 -25.27 -9.91
CA GLN A 15 -10.96 -26.59 -10.41
C GLN A 15 -9.95 -27.14 -11.44
N GLU A 16 -9.53 -26.33 -12.42
CA GLU A 16 -8.53 -26.73 -13.41
C GLU A 16 -7.15 -26.99 -12.77
N ILE A 17 -6.77 -26.24 -11.73
CA ILE A 17 -5.57 -26.49 -10.93
C ILE A 17 -5.67 -27.84 -10.21
N ALA A 18 -6.81 -28.15 -9.58
CA ALA A 18 -7.02 -29.43 -8.91
C ALA A 18 -6.95 -30.61 -9.89
N ILE A 19 -7.54 -30.47 -11.09
CA ILE A 19 -7.45 -31.45 -12.17
C ILE A 19 -6.00 -31.63 -12.61
N ALA A 20 -5.26 -30.54 -12.83
CA ALA A 20 -3.85 -30.60 -13.22
C ALA A 20 -2.99 -31.32 -12.16
N LYS A 21 -3.18 -31.01 -10.87
CA LYS A 21 -2.49 -31.70 -9.75
C LYS A 21 -2.82 -33.18 -9.69
N LYS A 22 -4.09 -33.56 -9.87
CA LYS A 22 -4.55 -34.97 -9.84
C LYS A 22 -3.98 -35.81 -10.98
N HIS A 23 -3.85 -35.22 -12.16
CA HIS A 23 -3.37 -35.93 -13.35
C HIS A 23 -1.87 -35.77 -13.63
N GLY A 24 -1.16 -34.88 -12.90
CA GLY A 24 0.25 -34.57 -13.15
C GLY A 24 1.19 -35.78 -13.12
N THR A 25 0.95 -36.73 -12.22
CA THR A 25 1.78 -37.95 -12.07
C THR A 25 1.29 -39.14 -12.90
N LYS A 26 0.01 -39.15 -13.30
CA LYS A 26 -0.63 -40.31 -13.96
C LYS A 26 -0.87 -40.11 -15.46
N ASN A 27 -1.12 -38.88 -15.89
CA ASN A 27 -1.43 -38.54 -17.28
C ASN A 27 -1.00 -37.10 -17.61
N LYS A 28 0.24 -36.99 -18.10
CA LYS A 28 0.86 -35.71 -18.48
C LYS A 28 0.08 -34.94 -19.56
N LYS A 29 -0.58 -35.64 -20.49
CA LYS A 29 -1.38 -35.01 -21.57
C LYS A 29 -2.64 -34.34 -21.01
N ALA A 30 -3.34 -35.01 -20.09
CA ALA A 30 -4.51 -34.45 -19.42
C ALA A 30 -4.14 -33.24 -18.54
N ALA A 31 -3.03 -33.33 -17.79
CA ALA A 31 -2.54 -32.21 -16.98
C ALA A 31 -2.17 -30.98 -17.83
N LEU A 32 -1.49 -31.18 -18.98
CA LEU A 32 -1.17 -30.09 -19.90
C LEU A 32 -2.41 -29.42 -20.49
N GLN A 33 -3.47 -30.18 -20.78
CA GLN A 33 -4.73 -29.61 -21.26
C GLN A 33 -5.43 -28.78 -20.19
N ALA A 34 -5.44 -29.24 -18.93
CA ALA A 34 -6.00 -28.47 -17.81
C ALA A 34 -5.22 -27.16 -17.60
N LEU A 35 -3.89 -27.18 -17.65
CA LEU A 35 -3.06 -25.97 -17.56
C LEU A 35 -3.31 -24.98 -18.71
N LYS A 36 -3.54 -25.46 -19.94
CA LYS A 36 -3.94 -24.58 -21.06
C LYS A 36 -5.29 -23.91 -20.82
N ARG A 37 -6.27 -24.64 -20.26
CA ARG A 37 -7.59 -24.07 -19.91
C ARG A 37 -7.47 -23.05 -18.80
N LYS A 38 -6.72 -23.35 -17.74
CA LYS A 38 -6.36 -22.42 -16.66
C LYS A 38 -5.84 -21.10 -17.23
N LYS A 39 -4.79 -21.15 -18.07
CA LYS A 39 -4.17 -19.94 -18.62
C LYS A 39 -5.14 -19.06 -19.42
N ARG A 40 -6.09 -19.67 -20.15
CA ARG A 40 -7.14 -18.93 -20.86
C ARG A 40 -8.13 -18.26 -19.91
N LEU A 41 -8.50 -18.94 -18.82
CA LEU A 41 -9.40 -18.37 -17.80
C LEU A 41 -8.73 -17.23 -17.05
N GLU A 42 -7.43 -17.34 -16.74
CA GLU A 42 -6.64 -16.26 -16.13
C GLU A 42 -6.58 -15.02 -17.00
N GLN A 43 -6.39 -15.17 -18.32
CA GLN A 43 -6.45 -14.04 -19.25
C GLN A 43 -7.83 -13.35 -19.24
N GLN A 44 -8.91 -14.12 -19.15
CA GLN A 44 -10.26 -13.57 -19.04
C GLN A 44 -10.50 -12.86 -17.71
N LEU A 45 -9.92 -13.38 -16.63
CA LEU A 45 -9.99 -12.78 -15.30
C LEU A 45 -9.29 -11.41 -15.31
N THR A 46 -8.05 -11.33 -15.78
CA THR A 46 -7.30 -10.07 -15.88
C THR A 46 -8.03 -9.00 -16.71
N GLN A 47 -8.69 -9.39 -17.81
CA GLN A 47 -9.50 -8.45 -18.60
C GLN A 47 -10.72 -7.92 -17.82
N ILE A 48 -11.38 -8.78 -17.04
CA ILE A 48 -12.50 -8.38 -16.19
C ILE A 48 -12.03 -7.46 -15.08
N ASP A 49 -10.91 -7.76 -14.42
CA ASP A 49 -10.36 -6.93 -13.34
C ASP A 49 -10.02 -5.52 -13.84
N GLY A 50 -9.36 -5.41 -15.00
CA GLY A 50 -9.09 -4.11 -15.62
C GLY A 50 -10.36 -3.34 -16.01
N THR A 51 -11.39 -4.05 -16.47
CA THR A 51 -12.70 -3.44 -16.74
C THR A 51 -13.38 -2.98 -15.45
N LEU A 52 -13.27 -3.75 -14.36
CA LEU A 52 -13.85 -3.43 -13.06
C LEU A 52 -13.21 -2.15 -12.50
N SER A 53 -11.88 -2.08 -12.52
CA SER A 53 -11.12 -0.92 -12.06
C SER A 53 -11.45 0.34 -12.87
N THR A 54 -11.63 0.20 -14.20
CA THR A 54 -12.09 1.31 -15.05
C THR A 54 -13.48 1.80 -14.65
N ILE A 55 -14.41 0.88 -14.34
CA ILE A 55 -15.78 1.23 -13.91
C ILE A 55 -15.76 1.89 -12.53
N GLU A 56 -14.91 1.43 -11.61
CA GLU A 56 -14.75 2.04 -10.29
C GLU A 56 -14.23 3.47 -10.38
N PHE A 57 -13.20 3.70 -11.19
CA PHE A 57 -12.71 5.05 -11.47
C PHE A 57 -13.79 5.95 -12.08
N GLN A 58 -14.58 5.42 -13.03
CA GLN A 58 -15.70 6.17 -13.61
C GLN A 58 -16.80 6.47 -12.60
N ARG A 59 -17.07 5.55 -11.65
CA ARG A 59 -18.04 5.75 -10.58
C ARG A 59 -17.60 6.90 -9.67
N GLU A 60 -16.35 6.88 -9.25
CA GLU A 60 -15.76 7.93 -8.40
C GLU A 60 -15.80 9.30 -9.11
N ALA A 61 -15.44 9.34 -10.40
CA ALA A 61 -15.53 10.56 -11.19
C ALA A 61 -16.97 11.11 -11.28
N LEU A 62 -17.96 10.24 -11.44
CA LEU A 62 -19.38 10.62 -11.45
C LEU A 62 -19.86 11.10 -10.07
N GLU A 63 -19.43 10.44 -9.01
CA GLU A 63 -19.76 10.82 -7.62
C GLU A 63 -19.20 12.21 -7.29
N ASN A 64 -17.93 12.46 -7.62
CA ASN A 64 -17.30 13.77 -7.48
C ASN A 64 -18.02 14.84 -8.32
N SER A 65 -18.39 14.51 -9.57
CA SER A 65 -19.16 15.42 -10.42
C SER A 65 -20.56 15.70 -9.85
N HIS A 66 -21.21 14.72 -9.23
CA HIS A 66 -22.52 14.88 -8.64
C HIS A 66 -22.47 15.82 -7.44
N THR A 67 -21.55 15.58 -6.50
CA THR A 67 -21.32 16.45 -5.34
C THR A 67 -21.00 17.88 -5.78
N ASN A 68 -20.11 18.06 -6.75
CA ASN A 68 -19.79 19.38 -7.28
C ASN A 68 -21.00 20.08 -7.91
N THR A 69 -21.86 19.34 -8.62
CA THR A 69 -23.09 19.89 -9.20
C THR A 69 -24.08 20.31 -8.12
N GLU A 70 -24.25 19.51 -7.07
CA GLU A 70 -25.11 19.85 -5.94
C GLU A 70 -24.60 21.08 -5.18
N VAL A 71 -23.30 21.18 -4.94
CA VAL A 71 -22.67 22.38 -4.34
C VAL A 71 -22.96 23.61 -5.20
N LEU A 72 -22.70 23.56 -6.51
CA LEU A 72 -22.97 24.69 -7.41
C LEU A 72 -24.46 25.07 -7.46
N LYS A 73 -25.36 24.08 -7.43
CA LYS A 73 -26.80 24.31 -7.39
C LYS A 73 -27.20 25.00 -6.09
N ASN A 74 -26.67 24.56 -4.95
CA ASN A 74 -26.92 25.16 -3.64
C ASN A 74 -26.35 26.58 -3.55
N MET A 75 -25.14 26.81 -4.07
CA MET A 75 -24.58 28.16 -4.22
C MET A 75 -25.47 29.05 -5.10
N GLY A 76 -26.05 28.50 -6.18
CA GLY A 76 -26.99 29.22 -7.03
C GLY A 76 -28.29 29.60 -6.30
N PHE A 77 -28.81 28.74 -5.44
CA PHE A 77 -29.95 29.08 -4.57
C PHE A 77 -29.58 30.12 -3.53
N ALA A 78 -28.42 29.98 -2.88
CA ALA A 78 -27.92 30.96 -1.91
C ALA A 78 -27.73 32.35 -2.56
N ALA A 79 -27.11 32.41 -3.73
CA ALA A 79 -26.93 33.66 -4.48
C ALA A 79 -28.26 34.31 -4.88
N LYS A 80 -29.26 33.52 -5.28
CA LYS A 80 -30.61 34.03 -5.57
C LYS A 80 -31.32 34.56 -4.31
N ALA A 81 -31.22 33.83 -3.20
CA ALA A 81 -31.78 34.26 -1.91
C ALA A 81 -31.12 35.55 -1.43
N MET A 82 -29.79 35.64 -1.48
CA MET A 82 -29.06 36.88 -1.17
C MET A 82 -29.53 38.03 -2.08
N LYS A 83 -29.61 37.82 -3.39
CA LYS A 83 -30.11 38.86 -4.32
C LYS A 83 -31.53 39.33 -3.98
N GLN A 84 -32.43 38.45 -3.59
CA GLN A 84 -33.78 38.83 -3.15
C GLN A 84 -33.78 39.63 -1.85
N VAL A 85 -32.93 39.26 -0.88
CA VAL A 85 -32.73 40.05 0.34
C VAL A 85 -32.22 41.45 -0.01
N HIS A 86 -31.21 41.56 -0.87
CA HIS A 86 -30.67 42.85 -1.33
C HIS A 86 -31.69 43.69 -2.13
N GLN A 87 -32.58 43.08 -2.91
CA GLN A 87 -33.63 43.80 -3.64
C GLN A 87 -34.77 44.30 -2.76
N ASN A 88 -35.00 43.64 -1.62
CA ASN A 88 -36.05 44.02 -0.66
C ASN A 88 -35.52 44.91 0.47
N MET A 89 -34.22 45.24 0.49
CA MET A 89 -33.65 46.25 1.36
C MET A 89 -33.79 47.62 0.70
N ASP A 90 -34.56 48.52 1.33
CA ASP A 90 -34.64 49.93 0.96
C ASP A 90 -33.24 50.53 0.80
N ILE A 91 -33.07 51.40 -0.20
CA ILE A 91 -31.81 52.09 -0.51
C ILE A 91 -31.22 52.80 0.71
N ASP A 92 -32.06 53.30 1.62
CA ASP A 92 -31.63 53.96 2.86
C ASP A 92 -31.00 52.99 3.89
N LYS A 93 -31.21 51.68 3.75
CA LYS A 93 -30.56 50.64 4.57
C LYS A 93 -29.35 50.01 3.89
N ILE A 94 -29.05 50.37 2.65
CA ILE A 94 -27.89 49.82 1.92
C ILE A 94 -26.59 50.41 2.47
N ASP A 95 -26.57 51.67 2.91
CA ASP A 95 -25.38 52.26 3.54
C ASP A 95 -25.08 51.59 4.90
N ASP A 96 -26.10 51.38 5.73
CA ASP A 96 -25.97 50.62 6.99
C ASP A 96 -25.54 49.17 6.72
N LEU A 97 -26.08 48.53 5.68
CA LEU A 97 -25.69 47.17 5.31
C LEU A 97 -24.28 47.10 4.70
N MET A 98 -23.87 48.09 3.91
CA MET A 98 -22.51 48.13 3.37
C MET A 98 -21.50 48.31 4.51
N GLN A 99 -21.86 49.06 5.55
CA GLN A 99 -21.09 49.16 6.77
C GLN A 99 -21.05 47.82 7.52
N ASP A 100 -22.20 47.17 7.73
CA ASP A 100 -22.29 45.84 8.37
C ASP A 100 -21.57 44.74 7.56
N ILE A 101 -21.61 44.77 6.23
CA ILE A 101 -20.93 43.81 5.35
C ILE A 101 -19.42 44.02 5.43
N THR A 102 -18.94 45.26 5.47
CA THR A 102 -17.51 45.54 5.60
C THR A 102 -17.01 45.04 6.96
N GLU A 103 -17.78 45.29 8.02
CA GLU A 103 -17.47 44.81 9.37
C GLU A 103 -17.53 43.28 9.46
N GLN A 104 -18.52 42.62 8.84
CA GLN A 104 -18.60 41.16 8.76
C GLN A 104 -17.53 40.54 7.87
N GLN A 105 -17.07 41.22 6.83
CA GLN A 105 -16.00 40.73 5.96
C GLN A 105 -14.65 40.80 6.69
N ASP A 106 -14.46 41.81 7.54
CA ASP A 106 -13.32 41.89 8.45
C ASP A 106 -13.39 40.82 9.54
N VAL A 107 -14.57 40.56 10.13
CA VAL A 107 -14.78 39.43 11.06
C VAL A 107 -14.55 38.07 10.38
N ALA A 108 -15.04 37.88 9.15
CA ALA A 108 -14.81 36.64 8.40
C ALA A 108 -13.34 36.46 8.03
N ARG A 109 -12.61 37.55 7.77
CA ARG A 109 -11.16 37.54 7.56
C ARG A 109 -10.41 37.26 8.86
N GLU A 110 -10.85 37.82 9.99
CA GLU A 110 -10.33 37.52 11.33
C GLU A 110 -10.61 36.05 11.72
N ILE A 111 -11.79 35.51 11.40
CA ILE A 111 -12.13 34.10 11.59
C ILE A 111 -11.27 33.24 10.67
N SER A 112 -11.10 33.62 9.40
CA SER A 112 -10.23 32.90 8.48
C SER A 112 -8.77 32.97 8.90
N GLU A 113 -8.28 34.07 9.46
CA GLU A 113 -6.94 34.21 10.05
C GLU A 113 -6.82 33.50 11.40
N ALA A 114 -7.89 33.40 12.18
CA ALA A 114 -7.92 32.63 13.41
C ALA A 114 -7.99 31.12 13.15
N ILE A 115 -8.65 30.69 12.07
CA ILE A 115 -8.75 29.28 11.62
C ILE A 115 -7.52 28.86 10.80
N SER A 116 -6.94 29.77 10.00
CA SER A 116 -5.73 29.52 9.20
C SER A 116 -4.43 29.88 9.92
N GLY A 117 -4.50 30.72 10.96
CA GLY A 117 -3.53 30.72 12.04
C GLY A 117 -3.48 29.31 12.60
N PRO A 118 -2.29 28.78 12.90
CA PRO A 118 -2.03 27.35 12.90
C PRO A 118 -2.90 26.61 13.92
N PHE A 119 -4.10 26.20 13.50
CA PHE A 119 -4.96 25.21 14.14
C PHE A 119 -4.58 23.82 13.65
N GLY A 120 -3.28 23.56 13.66
CA GLY A 120 -2.73 22.23 13.76
C GLY A 120 -1.92 22.25 15.03
N GLU A 121 -2.18 21.30 15.94
CA GLU A 121 -1.08 20.72 16.69
C GLU A 121 0.07 20.56 15.69
N GLN A 122 1.18 21.27 15.90
CA GLN A 122 2.40 21.00 15.18
C GLN A 122 2.76 19.59 15.61
N PHE A 123 2.23 18.59 14.91
CA PHE A 123 2.66 17.21 15.09
C PHE A 123 4.16 17.26 14.90
N ASP A 124 4.88 16.86 15.95
CA ASP A 124 6.32 16.85 15.91
C ASP A 124 6.72 15.88 14.81
N GLU A 125 7.34 16.39 13.74
CA GLU A 125 7.76 15.55 12.63
C GLU A 125 8.69 14.43 13.12
N ASP A 126 9.43 14.67 14.22
CA ASP A 126 10.28 13.66 14.86
C ASP A 126 9.46 12.54 15.55
N GLU A 127 8.31 12.86 16.15
CA GLU A 127 7.40 11.86 16.76
C GLU A 127 6.72 11.02 15.69
N LEU A 128 6.25 11.64 14.60
CA LEU A 128 5.64 10.94 13.46
C LEU A 128 6.64 10.04 12.71
N LEU A 129 7.90 10.48 12.60
CA LEU A 129 8.96 9.66 12.00
C LEU A 129 9.28 8.44 12.86
N ALA A 130 9.28 8.58 14.18
CA ALA A 130 9.48 7.46 15.10
C ALA A 130 8.34 6.43 15.01
N GLU A 131 7.08 6.89 14.95
CA GLU A 131 5.92 6.00 14.78
C GLU A 131 5.94 5.29 13.42
N LEU A 132 6.38 5.97 12.36
CA LEU A 132 6.53 5.38 11.03
C LEU A 132 7.62 4.30 11.01
N GLU A 133 8.75 4.53 11.66
CA GLU A 133 9.85 3.55 11.75
C GLU A 133 9.41 2.29 12.53
N GLU A 134 8.62 2.45 13.60
CA GLU A 134 8.06 1.33 14.35
C GLU A 134 7.12 0.48 13.48
N LEU A 135 6.22 1.11 12.72
CA LEU A 135 5.32 0.41 11.80
C LEU A 135 6.08 -0.32 10.67
N GLU A 136 7.12 0.28 10.10
CA GLU A 136 7.95 -0.37 9.09
C GLU A 136 8.68 -1.59 9.65
N GLN A 137 9.10 -1.53 10.92
CA GLN A 137 9.79 -2.62 11.58
C GLN A 137 8.85 -3.77 11.95
N GLU A 138 7.62 -3.48 12.37
CA GLU A 138 6.56 -4.47 12.56
C GLU A 138 6.23 -5.20 11.25
N ASP A 139 6.08 -4.46 10.15
CA ASP A 139 5.76 -5.03 8.84
C ASP A 139 6.93 -5.89 8.31
N MET A 140 8.17 -5.49 8.60
CA MET A 140 9.37 -6.27 8.29
C MET A 140 9.48 -7.53 9.14
N GLU A 141 9.17 -7.47 10.44
CA GLU A 141 9.11 -8.65 11.31
C GLU A 141 8.01 -9.62 10.90
N GLU A 142 6.83 -9.11 10.51
CA GLU A 142 5.74 -9.92 9.97
C GLU A 142 6.13 -10.57 8.64
N SER A 143 6.77 -9.82 7.75
CA SER A 143 7.34 -10.32 6.49
C SER A 143 8.44 -11.38 6.73
N MET A 144 9.31 -11.18 7.73
CA MET A 144 10.36 -12.14 8.09
C MET A 144 9.80 -13.40 8.76
N LYS A 145 8.72 -13.26 9.54
CA LYS A 145 7.98 -14.38 10.13
C LYS A 145 7.21 -15.17 9.06
N SER A 146 6.74 -14.49 8.02
CA SER A 146 6.13 -15.06 6.82
C SER A 146 7.16 -15.78 5.93
N MET A 147 8.38 -15.24 5.81
CA MET A 147 9.56 -15.93 5.24
C MET A 147 10.17 -16.91 6.25
N GLY A 148 9.45 -18.01 6.48
CA GLY A 148 9.71 -19.06 7.47
C GLY A 148 11.18 -19.36 7.83
N GLY A 149 11.36 -19.62 9.13
CA GLY A 149 12.63 -19.83 9.82
C GLY A 149 13.72 -20.56 9.05
N LEU A 150 14.93 -20.00 9.17
CA LEU A 150 16.18 -20.55 8.65
C LEU A 150 16.29 -22.05 9.01
N PRO A 151 16.66 -22.92 8.04
CA PRO A 151 16.81 -24.34 8.31
C PRO A 151 17.91 -24.58 9.36
N SER A 152 17.55 -25.29 10.43
CA SER A 152 18.48 -25.67 11.48
C SER A 152 19.59 -26.56 10.93
N VAL A 153 20.84 -26.14 11.14
CA VAL A 153 22.03 -26.94 10.80
C VAL A 153 21.99 -28.28 11.55
N PRO A 154 22.25 -29.41 10.86
CA PRO A 154 22.10 -30.73 11.47
C PRO A 154 23.12 -30.93 12.59
N SER A 155 22.63 -31.05 13.82
CA SER A 155 23.43 -31.37 15.01
C SER A 155 23.70 -32.87 15.09
N SER A 156 24.52 -33.39 14.18
CA SER A 156 25.05 -34.75 14.29
C SER A 156 26.32 -34.73 15.14
N LYS A 157 26.24 -35.27 16.36
CA LYS A 157 27.44 -35.53 17.17
C LYS A 157 28.26 -36.63 16.50
N LEU A 158 29.45 -36.27 16.03
CA LEU A 158 30.46 -37.22 15.55
C LEU A 158 30.82 -38.21 16.67
N PRO A 159 31.05 -39.50 16.34
CA PRO A 159 31.33 -40.52 17.34
C PRO A 159 32.66 -40.27 18.07
N SER A 160 32.59 -40.40 19.39
CA SER A 160 33.71 -40.30 20.34
C SER A 160 34.77 -41.37 20.06
N SER A 161 36.00 -40.95 19.79
CA SER A 161 37.17 -41.84 19.66
C SER A 161 37.78 -42.14 21.03
N HIS A 162 38.00 -43.43 21.34
CA HIS A 162 39.00 -43.84 22.35
C HIS A 162 40.36 -44.14 21.68
N PRO A 163 41.47 -44.06 22.42
CA PRO A 163 42.71 -43.48 21.92
C PRO A 163 43.69 -44.54 21.38
N SER A 164 44.38 -44.23 20.28
CA SER A 164 45.72 -44.76 20.04
C SER A 164 46.54 -43.87 19.11
N GLN A 165 47.72 -43.49 19.61
CA GLN A 165 48.98 -43.28 18.90
C GLN A 165 49.10 -42.15 17.84
N ARG A 166 49.66 -41.03 18.32
CA ARG A 166 50.89 -40.37 17.82
C ARG A 166 51.04 -40.20 16.30
N ALA A 167 50.79 -38.98 15.81
CA ALA A 167 51.57 -38.37 14.72
C ALA A 167 51.57 -36.83 14.83
N LYS A 168 52.68 -36.23 14.43
CA LYS A 168 53.15 -34.87 14.77
C LYS A 168 52.42 -33.76 14.00
N THR A 169 52.13 -32.67 14.72
CA THR A 169 52.19 -31.24 14.33
C THR A 169 52.50 -30.93 12.85
N LYS A 170 51.48 -30.48 12.12
CA LYS A 170 51.58 -29.64 10.91
C LYS A 170 50.32 -28.78 10.81
N LYS A 171 50.29 -27.65 11.52
CA LYS A 171 49.28 -26.59 11.33
C LYS A 171 49.70 -25.23 11.88
N ARG A 172 51.01 -24.95 11.85
CA ARG A 172 51.59 -23.69 12.35
C ARG A 172 52.61 -23.09 11.37
N ALA A 173 52.51 -23.48 10.10
CA ALA A 173 53.39 -23.02 9.03
C ALA A 173 52.62 -22.26 7.94
N GLU A 174 51.33 -22.54 7.72
CA GLU A 174 50.51 -21.80 6.75
C GLU A 174 50.10 -20.41 7.27
N ASP A 175 49.83 -20.27 8.58
CA ASP A 175 49.39 -19.00 9.15
C ASP A 175 50.51 -17.92 9.19
N ASP A 176 51.79 -18.31 9.22
CA ASP A 176 52.92 -17.37 9.22
C ASP A 176 53.26 -16.87 7.80
N ASP A 177 53.04 -17.70 6.78
CA ASP A 177 53.25 -17.32 5.36
C ASP A 177 52.16 -16.34 4.87
N ASP A 178 50.92 -16.53 5.30
CA ASP A 178 49.80 -15.62 4.98
C ASP A 178 49.96 -14.24 5.66
N ILE A 179 50.46 -14.20 6.92
CA ILE A 179 50.74 -12.94 7.62
C ILE A 179 51.90 -12.18 6.96
N ASN A 180 52.95 -12.87 6.52
CA ASN A 180 54.06 -12.22 5.81
C ASN A 180 53.65 -11.66 4.44
N MET A 181 52.75 -12.34 3.72
CA MET A 181 52.23 -11.87 2.43
C MET A 181 51.39 -10.59 2.57
N LEU A 182 50.60 -10.46 3.64
CA LEU A 182 49.84 -9.23 3.94
C LEU A 182 50.77 -8.06 4.30
N ALA A 183 51.87 -8.33 5.02
CA ALA A 183 52.82 -7.29 5.41
C ALA A 183 53.58 -6.67 4.22
N SER A 184 53.83 -7.42 3.15
CA SER A 184 54.55 -6.91 1.97
C SER A 184 53.73 -6.01 1.05
N TRP A 185 52.40 -5.94 1.24
CA TRP A 185 51.51 -5.05 0.48
C TRP A 185 51.28 -3.69 1.16
N ALA A 186 51.76 -3.51 2.39
CA ALA A 186 51.54 -2.31 3.20
C ALA A 186 52.71 -1.30 3.17
N THR A 187 53.66 -1.46 2.25
CA THR A 187 54.76 -0.52 1.91
C THR A 187 54.79 -0.26 0.42
#